data_AF-A0A0B4F657-F1
#
_entry.id   AF-A0A0B4F657-F1
#
_cell.length_a   1.000
_cell.length_b   1.000
_cell.length_c   1.000
_cell.angle_alpha   90.00
_cell.angle_beta   90.00
_cell.angle_gamma   90.00
#
_symmetry.space_group_name_H-M   'P 1'
#
loop_
_entity.id
_entity.type
_entity.pdbx_description
1 polymer ?
#
loop_
_entity_poly.entity_id
_entity_poly.type
_entity_poly.pdbx_seq_one_letter_code
_entity_poly.pdbx_strand_id
1 'polypeptide(L)'
;MEIEAATVAQHNKPEDCWITVHGKVYDVTKYLQDHPGGADVLAEAAGTDATHEFDNAGHSEDAWDIMQPYLVGNLQGHQEKKQKPKPKPIMSQPPSPKPTPSTKGQSLATLATMGLVSLSIAAIYYLGRHRRPYLPKSLVSWLYSKPENQGGFGFIKGLFISSSIFAVGNAILAQRLAKLIWGTKSFTSYPAHIKAPQRIRKNTLLQHGLLDPSQYRPLPLQTKTLVAPNVYKLTFALPTADTVLGLPIGQHVAIKADVGGESVSRSYTPVSNNSDRGVLELVVKVYPDGKLTSGFLGKLRVGEGVLFRGPKGAMRYRRGLCREIGMVAGGTGITPMFQIIRAVCEDDRDLTRISLVYANRREEDILLREELDRFARRYPDNLTVYYMLDQPPAAWAYGKGYVTKELMREKLPAPSADSRIMLCGPPGMVQASKSSLVALGFEQPGAMAKMTDQIFLF
;
A
#
# COMPACT_ATOMS: atom_id res chain seq x y z
N MET A 1 -27.75 -21.51 27.11
CA MET A 1 -29.07 -22.15 27.03
C MET A 1 -29.03 -23.12 25.86
N GLU A 2 -29.46 -24.37 26.03
CA GLU A 2 -29.58 -25.33 24.93
C GLU A 2 -31.00 -25.26 24.36
N ILE A 3 -31.11 -25.25 23.02
CA ILE A 3 -32.37 -25.07 22.30
C ILE A 3 -32.53 -26.23 21.31
N GLU A 4 -33.71 -26.83 21.29
CA GLU A 4 -34.04 -27.91 20.34
C GLU A 4 -34.32 -27.33 18.94
N ALA A 5 -33.93 -28.06 17.89
CA ALA A 5 -34.21 -27.66 16.51
C ALA A 5 -35.71 -27.49 16.24
N ALA A 6 -36.56 -28.27 16.92
CA ALA A 6 -38.02 -28.15 16.83
C ALA A 6 -38.54 -26.81 17.37
N THR A 7 -37.86 -26.22 18.35
CA THR A 7 -38.18 -24.87 18.85
C THR A 7 -37.79 -23.83 17.81
N VAL A 8 -36.58 -23.90 17.25
CA VAL A 8 -36.12 -22.97 16.20
C VAL A 8 -37.07 -22.96 15.00
N ALA A 9 -37.55 -24.14 14.57
CA ALA A 9 -38.47 -24.27 13.44
C ALA A 9 -39.84 -23.58 13.63
N GLN A 10 -40.23 -23.24 14.87
CA GLN A 10 -41.47 -22.51 15.15
C GLN A 10 -41.33 -21.01 14.88
N HIS A 11 -40.10 -20.49 14.90
CA HIS A 11 -39.77 -19.07 14.70
C HIS A 11 -39.39 -18.80 13.23
N ASN A 12 -40.38 -18.97 12.34
CA ASN A 12 -40.21 -18.92 10.88
C ASN A 12 -40.95 -17.77 10.18
N LYS A 13 -41.30 -16.71 10.93
CA LYS A 13 -42.08 -15.57 10.41
C LYS A 13 -41.25 -14.28 10.41
N PRO A 14 -41.56 -13.29 9.58
CA PRO A 14 -40.84 -12.00 9.58
C PRO A 14 -40.89 -11.27 10.93
N GLU A 15 -41.95 -11.46 11.71
CA GLU A 15 -42.11 -10.87 13.05
C GLU A 15 -41.56 -11.75 14.18
N ASP A 16 -41.06 -12.94 13.85
CA ASP A 16 -40.53 -13.94 14.76
C ASP A 16 -39.58 -14.89 14.01
N CYS A 17 -38.33 -14.45 13.82
CA CYS A 17 -37.36 -15.05 12.91
C CYS A 17 -36.09 -15.48 13.64
N TRP A 18 -35.94 -16.79 13.84
CA TRP A 18 -34.73 -17.36 14.42
C TRP A 18 -33.97 -18.16 13.37
N ILE A 19 -32.65 -18.11 13.44
CA ILE A 19 -31.76 -18.87 12.56
C ILE A 19 -30.70 -19.60 13.36
N THR A 20 -30.21 -20.72 12.84
CA THR A 20 -29.04 -21.39 13.40
C THR A 20 -27.81 -21.16 12.52
N VAL A 21 -26.68 -20.80 13.11
CA VAL A 21 -25.40 -20.64 12.43
C VAL A 21 -24.30 -21.27 13.29
N HIS A 22 -23.57 -22.25 12.75
CA HIS A 22 -22.49 -23.00 13.44
C HIS A 22 -22.91 -23.52 14.83
N GLY A 23 -24.12 -24.09 14.91
CA GLY A 23 -24.64 -24.66 16.16
C GLY A 23 -25.09 -23.64 17.21
N LYS A 24 -25.17 -22.36 16.86
CA LYS A 24 -25.71 -21.29 17.72
C LYS A 24 -27.01 -20.76 17.16
N VAL A 25 -27.96 -20.48 18.03
CA VAL A 25 -29.32 -20.00 17.69
C VAL A 25 -29.39 -18.50 17.94
N TYR A 26 -29.84 -17.75 16.93
CA TYR A 26 -29.92 -16.30 16.95
C TYR A 26 -31.34 -15.81 16.66
N ASP A 27 -31.84 -14.87 17.45
CA ASP A 27 -33.09 -14.14 17.19
C ASP A 27 -32.77 -12.88 16.37
N VAL A 28 -32.94 -12.99 15.06
CA VAL A 28 -32.62 -11.92 14.10
C VAL A 28 -33.83 -11.08 13.72
N THR A 29 -34.96 -11.23 14.43
CA THR A 29 -36.22 -10.54 14.15
C THR A 29 -36.03 -9.01 14.02
N LYS A 30 -35.29 -8.42 14.95
CA LYS A 30 -35.01 -6.96 14.94
C LYS A 30 -33.91 -6.56 13.96
N TYR A 31 -33.15 -7.52 13.42
CA TYR A 31 -32.03 -7.28 12.53
C TYR A 31 -32.37 -7.49 11.05
N LEU A 32 -33.53 -8.10 10.74
CA LEU A 32 -34.01 -8.36 9.37
C LEU A 32 -33.82 -7.16 8.43
N GLN A 33 -34.27 -5.98 8.83
CA GLN A 33 -34.19 -4.77 7.99
C GLN A 33 -32.79 -4.13 7.96
N ASP A 34 -31.97 -4.40 8.98
CA ASP A 34 -30.61 -3.88 9.10
C ASP A 34 -29.56 -4.80 8.43
N HIS A 35 -29.99 -5.96 7.93
CA HIS A 35 -29.13 -6.92 7.24
C HIS A 35 -28.71 -6.38 5.86
N PRO A 36 -27.40 -6.19 5.59
CA PRO A 36 -26.90 -5.62 4.34
C PRO A 36 -27.27 -6.43 3.08
N GLY A 37 -27.51 -7.74 3.23
CA GLY A 37 -27.96 -8.61 2.15
C GLY A 37 -29.45 -8.52 1.83
N GLY A 38 -30.21 -7.71 2.58
CA GLY A 38 -31.67 -7.61 2.50
C GLY A 38 -32.38 -8.51 3.52
N ALA A 39 -33.60 -8.12 3.88
CA ALA A 39 -34.43 -8.85 4.84
C ALA A 39 -34.90 -10.21 4.28
N ASP A 40 -35.16 -10.28 2.97
CA ASP A 40 -35.69 -11.48 2.31
C ASP A 40 -34.77 -12.69 2.49
N VAL A 41 -33.45 -12.48 2.47
CA VAL A 41 -32.46 -13.55 2.64
C VAL A 41 -32.52 -14.18 4.04
N LEU A 42 -32.75 -13.36 5.07
CA LEU A 42 -32.90 -13.88 6.43
C LEU A 42 -34.29 -14.49 6.65
N ALA A 43 -35.33 -13.94 6.01
CA ALA A 43 -36.68 -14.50 6.06
C ALA A 43 -36.77 -15.89 5.39
N GLU A 44 -36.03 -16.11 4.30
CA GLU A 44 -35.93 -17.43 3.65
C GLU A 44 -35.22 -18.47 4.53
N ALA A 45 -34.26 -18.03 5.36
CA ALA A 45 -33.52 -18.88 6.28
C ALA A 45 -34.23 -19.07 7.64
N ALA A 46 -35.37 -18.41 7.87
CA ALA A 46 -36.08 -18.42 9.15
C ALA A 46 -36.51 -19.84 9.54
N GLY A 47 -36.22 -20.21 10.79
CA GLY A 47 -36.49 -21.53 11.36
C GLY A 47 -35.56 -22.64 10.88
N THR A 48 -34.46 -22.33 10.18
CA THR A 48 -33.55 -23.33 9.61
C THR A 48 -32.08 -23.13 10.01
N ASP A 49 -31.23 -24.09 9.65
CA ASP A 49 -29.77 -23.99 9.78
C ASP A 49 -29.19 -23.27 8.56
N ALA A 50 -28.79 -22.02 8.77
CA ALA A 50 -28.25 -21.10 7.78
C ALA A 50 -26.71 -21.13 7.73
N THR A 51 -26.05 -22.11 8.34
CA THR A 51 -24.58 -22.18 8.42
C THR A 51 -23.93 -22.13 7.04
N HIS A 52 -24.48 -22.86 6.07
CA HIS A 52 -23.91 -22.97 4.73
C HIS A 52 -24.07 -21.66 3.93
N GLU A 53 -25.24 -21.04 4.04
CA GLU A 53 -25.59 -19.77 3.42
C GLU A 53 -24.74 -18.65 4.01
N PHE A 54 -24.55 -18.66 5.34
CA PHE A 54 -23.70 -17.73 6.06
C PHE A 54 -22.24 -17.82 5.62
N ASP A 55 -21.69 -19.04 5.52
CA ASP A 55 -20.29 -19.26 5.10
C ASP A 55 -20.08 -18.90 3.62
N ASN A 56 -21.01 -19.27 2.74
CA ASN A 56 -20.90 -19.01 1.30
C ASN A 56 -21.11 -17.54 0.93
N ALA A 57 -21.92 -16.81 1.69
CA ALA A 57 -22.07 -15.38 1.52
C ALA A 57 -20.74 -14.64 1.76
N GLY A 58 -19.81 -15.24 2.51
CA GLY A 58 -18.48 -14.66 2.74
C GLY A 58 -18.51 -13.55 3.78
N HIS A 59 -19.39 -13.67 4.78
CA HIS A 59 -19.49 -12.74 5.89
C HIS A 59 -18.13 -12.51 6.57
N SER A 60 -17.80 -11.24 6.82
CA SER A 60 -16.57 -10.87 7.52
C SER A 60 -16.60 -11.27 9.00
N GLU A 61 -15.46 -11.27 9.68
CA GLU A 61 -15.38 -11.52 11.13
C GLU A 61 -16.31 -10.60 11.95
N ASP A 62 -16.62 -9.39 11.45
CA ASP A 62 -17.51 -8.45 12.13
C ASP A 62 -18.98 -8.88 12.13
N ALA A 63 -19.40 -9.75 11.20
CA ALA A 63 -20.76 -10.31 11.21
C ALA A 63 -20.98 -11.10 12.51
N TRP A 64 -19.94 -11.77 13.02
CA TRP A 64 -20.00 -12.47 14.29
C TRP A 64 -20.20 -11.52 15.47
N ASP A 65 -19.53 -10.35 15.47
CA ASP A 65 -19.71 -9.33 16.50
C ASP A 65 -21.14 -8.75 16.47
N ILE A 66 -21.71 -8.55 15.28
CA ILE A 66 -23.09 -8.06 15.11
C ILE A 66 -24.09 -9.12 15.57
N MET A 67 -23.80 -10.40 15.40
CA MET A 67 -24.67 -11.51 15.82
C MET A 67 -24.65 -11.75 17.34
N GLN A 68 -23.61 -11.33 18.07
CA GLN A 68 -23.49 -11.56 19.52
C GLN A 68 -24.69 -11.08 20.34
N PRO A 69 -25.23 -9.86 20.15
CA PRO A 69 -26.39 -9.38 20.92
C PRO A 69 -27.68 -10.15 20.64
N TYR A 70 -27.75 -10.86 19.51
CA TYR A 70 -28.91 -11.64 19.07
C TYR A 70 -28.81 -13.12 19.47
N LEU A 71 -27.72 -13.53 20.14
CA LEU A 71 -27.51 -14.91 20.53
C LEU A 71 -28.50 -15.32 21.62
N VAL A 72 -29.34 -16.30 21.32
CA VAL A 72 -30.31 -16.87 22.26
C VAL A 72 -29.71 -18.06 23.00
N GLY A 73 -28.95 -18.91 22.29
CA GLY A 73 -28.38 -20.13 22.88
C GLY A 73 -27.62 -20.99 21.90
N ASN A 74 -27.32 -22.22 22.31
CA ASN A 74 -26.68 -23.24 21.49
C ASN A 74 -27.72 -24.27 21.06
N LEU A 75 -27.58 -24.79 19.84
CA LEU A 75 -28.43 -25.86 19.33
C LEU A 75 -28.04 -27.19 20.00
N GLN A 76 -29.03 -27.89 20.55
CA GLN A 76 -28.83 -29.17 21.21
C GLN A 76 -28.35 -30.24 20.22
N GLY A 77 -27.27 -30.95 20.56
CA GLY A 77 -26.73 -32.05 19.74
C GLY A 77 -25.83 -31.65 18.57
N HIS A 78 -25.44 -30.37 18.43
CA HIS A 78 -24.52 -29.93 17.38
C HIS A 78 -23.07 -30.40 17.66
N GLN A 79 -22.42 -31.02 16.68
CA GLN A 79 -20.99 -31.37 16.73
C GLN A 79 -20.19 -30.50 15.77
N GLU A 80 -19.24 -29.72 16.29
CA GLU A 80 -18.35 -28.87 15.47
C GLU A 80 -17.51 -29.71 14.51
N LYS A 81 -17.65 -29.46 13.19
CA LYS A 81 -16.72 -29.99 12.19
C LYS A 81 -15.45 -29.14 12.16
N LYS A 82 -14.30 -29.71 12.54
CA LYS A 82 -12.98 -29.06 12.42
C LYS A 82 -12.70 -28.63 10.97
N GLN A 83 -12.53 -27.32 10.72
CA GLN A 83 -12.15 -26.79 9.41
C GLN A 83 -10.73 -27.24 9.01
N LYS A 84 -10.57 -27.70 7.76
CA LYS A 84 -9.26 -28.03 7.18
C LYS A 84 -8.51 -26.75 6.78
N PRO A 85 -7.19 -26.63 7.05
CA PRO A 85 -6.41 -25.45 6.68
C PRO A 85 -6.30 -25.31 5.15
N LYS A 86 -6.46 -24.08 4.66
CA LYS A 86 -6.32 -23.74 3.23
C LYS A 86 -4.86 -23.87 2.76
N PRO A 87 -4.56 -24.53 1.62
CA PRO A 87 -3.20 -24.68 1.12
C PRO A 87 -2.63 -23.35 0.61
N LYS A 88 -1.35 -23.10 0.91
CA LYS A 88 -0.59 -21.94 0.43
C LYS A 88 -0.12 -22.18 -1.03
N PRO A 89 -0.12 -21.16 -1.92
CA PRO A 89 0.38 -21.31 -3.28
C PRO A 89 1.89 -21.52 -3.30
N ILE A 90 2.35 -22.47 -4.11
CA ILE A 90 3.77 -22.78 -4.36
C ILE A 90 4.31 -21.78 -5.39
N MET A 91 5.39 -21.09 -5.01
CA MET A 91 6.12 -20.14 -5.85
C MET A 91 7.00 -20.90 -6.85
N SER A 92 6.76 -20.77 -8.15
CA SER A 92 7.60 -21.35 -9.20
C SER A 92 8.90 -20.54 -9.40
N GLN A 93 10.02 -21.25 -9.61
CA GLN A 93 11.34 -20.66 -9.82
C GLN A 93 11.52 -20.14 -11.26
N PRO A 94 12.36 -19.12 -11.51
CA PRO A 94 12.67 -18.62 -12.85
C PRO A 94 13.74 -19.48 -13.58
N PRO A 95 13.74 -19.49 -14.94
CA PRO A 95 14.63 -20.33 -15.74
C PRO A 95 16.07 -19.80 -15.86
N SER A 96 17.00 -20.72 -16.14
CA SER A 96 18.47 -20.55 -16.20
C SER A 96 18.98 -19.85 -17.48
N PRO A 97 20.18 -19.23 -17.44
CA PRO A 97 20.71 -18.42 -18.54
C PRO A 97 21.46 -19.24 -19.61
N LYS A 98 21.38 -18.79 -20.87
CA LYS A 98 22.08 -19.34 -22.05
C LYS A 98 23.54 -18.83 -22.15
N PRO A 99 24.46 -19.59 -22.80
CA PRO A 99 25.88 -19.25 -22.87
C PRO A 99 26.25 -18.28 -24.01
N THR A 100 27.33 -17.51 -23.81
CA THR A 100 27.91 -16.46 -24.68
C THR A 100 28.97 -17.03 -25.65
N PRO A 101 29.24 -16.39 -26.82
CA PRO A 101 30.17 -16.93 -27.81
C PRO A 101 31.62 -16.41 -27.65
N SER A 102 32.57 -17.26 -28.06
CA SER A 102 34.03 -17.08 -28.03
C SER A 102 34.58 -16.16 -29.13
N THR A 103 35.59 -15.34 -28.80
CA THR A 103 36.37 -14.53 -29.75
C THR A 103 37.75 -15.15 -30.01
N LYS A 104 38.16 -15.23 -31.30
CA LYS A 104 39.48 -15.71 -31.75
C LYS A 104 40.48 -14.56 -31.93
N GLY A 105 41.74 -14.82 -31.58
CA GLY A 105 42.91 -14.50 -32.42
C GLY A 105 43.78 -13.30 -32.04
N GLN A 106 44.95 -13.55 -31.42
CA GLN A 106 46.15 -12.70 -31.55
C GLN A 106 47.42 -13.59 -31.62
N SER A 107 48.40 -13.16 -32.42
CA SER A 107 49.48 -14.00 -32.99
C SER A 107 50.62 -14.35 -32.03
N LEU A 108 51.21 -15.53 -32.22
CA LEU A 108 52.28 -16.16 -31.43
C LEU A 108 53.61 -15.39 -31.31
N ALA A 109 53.89 -14.41 -32.17
CA ALA A 109 55.18 -13.69 -32.16
C ALA A 109 55.30 -12.69 -30.99
N THR A 110 54.18 -12.13 -30.51
CA THR A 110 54.16 -11.19 -29.38
C THR A 110 54.34 -11.89 -28.02
N LEU A 111 54.01 -13.19 -27.95
CA LEU A 111 54.16 -14.00 -26.74
C LEU A 111 55.62 -14.41 -26.51
N ALA A 112 56.40 -14.61 -27.57
CA ALA A 112 57.80 -15.06 -27.46
C ALA A 112 58.74 -13.99 -26.87
N THR A 113 58.56 -12.72 -27.25
CA THR A 113 59.38 -11.60 -26.76
C THR A 113 59.03 -11.22 -25.32
N MET A 114 57.75 -11.30 -24.94
CA MET A 114 57.32 -11.12 -23.55
C MET A 114 57.77 -12.29 -22.65
N GLY A 115 57.84 -13.50 -23.19
CA GLY A 115 58.31 -14.70 -22.48
C GLY A 115 59.76 -14.60 -22.02
N LEU A 116 60.67 -14.07 -22.85
CA LEU A 116 62.09 -13.96 -22.50
C LEU A 116 62.37 -12.89 -21.44
N VAL A 117 61.67 -11.75 -21.49
CA VAL A 117 61.81 -10.68 -20.48
C VAL A 117 61.21 -11.11 -19.14
N SER A 118 60.07 -11.80 -19.16
CA SER A 118 59.44 -12.33 -17.95
C SER A 118 60.25 -13.47 -17.32
N LEU A 119 60.90 -14.34 -18.11
CA LEU A 119 61.84 -15.35 -17.62
C LEU A 119 63.08 -14.73 -16.94
N SER A 120 63.59 -13.62 -17.47
CA SER A 120 64.74 -12.91 -16.90
C SER A 120 64.42 -12.32 -15.53
N ILE A 121 63.26 -11.65 -15.41
CA ILE A 121 62.78 -11.05 -14.16
C ILE A 121 62.38 -12.14 -13.16
N ALA A 122 61.74 -13.21 -13.62
CA ALA A 122 61.38 -14.36 -12.80
C ALA A 122 62.62 -15.13 -12.31
N ALA A 123 63.67 -15.26 -13.12
CA ALA A 123 64.94 -15.86 -12.71
C ALA A 123 65.63 -15.02 -11.63
N ILE A 124 65.67 -13.69 -11.78
CA ILE A 124 66.20 -12.77 -10.76
C ILE A 124 65.39 -12.85 -9.47
N TYR A 125 64.05 -12.90 -9.58
CA TYR A 125 63.15 -13.02 -8.44
C TYR A 125 63.24 -14.40 -7.75
N TYR A 126 63.34 -15.48 -8.52
CA TYR A 126 63.45 -16.85 -8.01
C TYR A 126 64.82 -17.09 -7.38
N LEU A 127 65.91 -16.62 -8.00
CA LEU A 127 67.22 -16.59 -7.35
C LEU A 127 67.15 -15.76 -6.07
N GLY A 128 66.60 -14.54 -6.11
CA GLY A 128 66.47 -13.68 -4.92
C GLY A 128 65.64 -14.28 -3.77
N ARG A 129 64.65 -15.14 -4.07
CA ARG A 129 63.73 -15.72 -3.08
C ARG A 129 64.14 -17.09 -2.56
N HIS A 130 64.85 -17.92 -3.35
CA HIS A 130 65.16 -19.31 -2.97
C HIS A 130 66.65 -19.64 -2.81
N ARG A 131 67.56 -18.78 -3.27
CA ARG A 131 68.99 -18.88 -2.93
C ARG A 131 69.49 -17.47 -2.66
N ARG A 132 69.76 -17.10 -1.40
CA ARG A 132 70.54 -15.88 -1.10
C ARG A 132 71.70 -15.87 -2.09
N PRO A 133 71.75 -14.97 -3.10
CA PRO A 133 72.82 -15.02 -4.07
C PRO A 133 74.07 -14.78 -3.25
N TYR A 134 74.94 -15.78 -3.20
CA TYR A 134 76.20 -15.66 -2.50
C TYR A 134 76.99 -14.67 -3.34
N LEU A 135 76.83 -13.38 -3.03
CA LEU A 135 77.71 -12.35 -3.55
C LEU A 135 79.09 -12.82 -3.14
N PRO A 136 79.98 -13.16 -4.10
CA PRO A 136 81.26 -13.75 -3.75
C PRO A 136 81.93 -12.79 -2.76
N LYS A 137 82.51 -13.34 -1.67
CA LYS A 137 83.07 -12.52 -0.58
C LYS A 137 84.08 -11.49 -1.09
N SER A 138 84.72 -11.75 -2.23
CA SER A 138 85.56 -10.80 -2.98
C SER A 138 84.80 -9.56 -3.46
N LEU A 139 83.58 -9.69 -3.99
CA LEU A 139 82.75 -8.58 -4.46
C LEU A 139 82.22 -7.74 -3.29
N VAL A 140 81.83 -8.40 -2.19
CA VAL A 140 81.38 -7.70 -0.96
C VAL A 140 82.56 -6.97 -0.29
N SER A 141 83.71 -7.63 -0.16
CA SER A 141 84.94 -7.00 0.33
C SER A 141 85.39 -5.84 -0.57
N TRP A 142 85.26 -5.99 -1.89
CA TRP A 142 85.55 -4.94 -2.86
C TRP A 142 84.59 -3.74 -2.74
N LEU A 143 83.29 -3.96 -2.50
CA LEU A 143 82.30 -2.90 -2.26
C LEU A 143 82.55 -2.15 -0.94
N TYR A 144 83.02 -2.83 0.11
CA TYR A 144 83.27 -2.24 1.44
C TYR A 144 84.72 -1.77 1.67
N SER A 145 85.65 -2.09 0.78
CA SER A 145 87.04 -1.61 0.86
C SER A 145 87.12 -0.09 0.74
N LYS A 146 87.87 0.56 1.66
CA LYS A 146 88.13 2.00 1.60
C LYS A 146 88.77 2.35 0.23
N PRO A 147 88.35 3.46 -0.41
CA PRO A 147 88.93 3.86 -1.68
C PRO A 147 90.38 4.28 -1.45
N GLU A 148 91.32 3.39 -1.72
CA GLU A 148 92.74 3.72 -1.71
C GLU A 148 93.06 4.44 -3.04
N ASN A 149 93.74 5.58 -2.91
CA ASN A 149 93.80 6.64 -3.91
C ASN A 149 94.66 6.22 -5.12
N GLN A 150 94.09 5.48 -6.08
CA GLN A 150 94.68 5.27 -7.41
C GLN A 150 93.58 5.25 -8.50
N GLY A 151 93.88 5.89 -9.63
CA GLY A 151 92.93 6.37 -10.64
C GLY A 151 91.97 5.34 -11.27
N GLY A 152 90.86 5.86 -11.80
CA GLY A 152 89.88 5.15 -12.63
C GLY A 152 88.92 4.19 -11.89
N PHE A 153 89.42 3.39 -10.95
CA PHE A 153 88.63 2.32 -10.34
C PHE A 153 87.60 2.78 -9.30
N GLY A 154 87.87 3.89 -8.59
CA GLY A 154 86.90 4.50 -7.65
C GLY A 154 85.66 5.05 -8.37
N PHE A 155 85.84 5.60 -9.57
CA PHE A 155 84.74 6.07 -10.41
C PHE A 155 83.84 4.92 -10.87
N ILE A 156 84.43 3.80 -11.29
CA ILE A 156 83.68 2.59 -11.69
C ILE A 156 82.87 2.04 -10.51
N LYS A 157 83.43 1.98 -9.30
CA LYS A 157 82.69 1.60 -8.07
C LYS A 157 81.50 2.54 -7.82
N GLY A 158 81.73 3.84 -7.88
CA GLY A 158 80.68 4.85 -7.74
C GLY A 158 79.57 4.67 -8.78
N LEU A 159 79.94 4.39 -10.03
CA LEU A 159 79.02 4.17 -11.13
C LEU A 159 78.17 2.91 -10.88
N PHE A 160 78.75 1.79 -10.48
CA PHE A 160 78.00 0.58 -10.13
C PHE A 160 77.03 0.78 -8.95
N ILE A 161 77.47 1.45 -7.88
CA ILE A 161 76.62 1.73 -6.72
C ILE A 161 75.47 2.66 -7.13
N SER A 162 75.78 3.73 -7.87
CA SER A 162 74.76 4.66 -8.36
C SER A 162 73.77 3.98 -9.30
N SER A 163 74.22 3.16 -10.26
CA SER A 163 73.37 2.42 -11.18
C SER A 163 72.49 1.41 -10.45
N SER A 164 73.00 0.77 -9.40
CA SER A 164 72.21 -0.16 -8.58
C SER A 164 71.11 0.56 -7.79
N ILE A 165 71.45 1.70 -7.17
CA ILE A 165 70.46 2.53 -6.46
C ILE A 165 69.41 3.07 -7.44
N PHE A 166 69.85 3.53 -8.62
CA PHE A 166 68.96 4.07 -9.65
C PHE A 166 68.05 2.99 -10.24
N ALA A 167 68.56 1.77 -10.45
CA ALA A 167 67.77 0.63 -10.92
C ALA A 167 66.70 0.23 -9.90
N VAL A 168 67.05 0.18 -8.61
CA VAL A 168 66.07 -0.10 -7.53
C VAL A 168 65.04 1.02 -7.42
N GLY A 169 65.49 2.29 -7.47
CA GLY A 169 64.61 3.45 -7.45
C GLY A 169 63.61 3.45 -8.61
N ASN A 170 64.09 3.21 -9.83
CA ASN A 170 63.24 3.11 -11.03
C ASN A 170 62.28 1.92 -10.96
N ALA A 171 62.70 0.77 -10.43
CA ALA A 171 61.81 -0.38 -10.27
C ALA A 171 60.67 -0.08 -9.29
N ILE A 172 60.95 0.59 -8.17
CA ILE A 172 59.94 1.02 -7.19
C ILE A 172 59.00 2.06 -7.81
N LEU A 173 59.55 3.04 -8.53
CA LEU A 173 58.77 4.08 -9.20
C LEU A 173 57.86 3.47 -10.28
N ALA A 174 58.39 2.55 -11.10
CA ALA A 174 57.62 1.82 -12.10
C ALA A 174 56.51 0.96 -11.48
N GLN A 175 56.77 0.29 -10.35
CA GLN A 175 55.72 -0.44 -9.62
C GLN A 175 54.61 0.49 -9.08
N ARG A 176 54.97 1.67 -8.57
CA ARG A 176 53.97 2.65 -8.10
C ARG A 176 53.17 3.25 -9.26
N LEU A 177 53.82 3.59 -10.36
CA LEU A 177 53.16 4.08 -11.59
C LEU A 177 52.28 3.00 -12.21
N ALA A 178 52.72 1.73 -12.26
CA ALA A 178 51.91 0.62 -12.75
C ALA A 178 50.66 0.41 -11.90
N LYS A 179 50.75 0.54 -10.56
CA LYS A 179 49.57 0.53 -9.69
C LYS A 179 48.61 1.69 -9.94
N LEU A 180 49.12 2.87 -10.30
CA LEU A 180 48.26 4.02 -10.65
C LEU A 180 47.58 3.82 -12.01
N ILE A 181 48.31 3.32 -13.01
CA ILE A 181 47.81 3.14 -14.38
C ILE A 181 46.87 1.91 -14.48
N TRP A 182 47.19 0.80 -13.81
CA TRP A 182 46.39 -0.43 -13.84
C TRP A 182 45.40 -0.57 -12.69
N GLY A 183 45.51 0.24 -11.63
CA GLY A 183 44.56 0.27 -10.52
C GLY A 183 43.31 1.09 -10.81
N THR A 184 43.38 2.04 -11.74
CA THR A 184 42.21 2.77 -12.22
C THR A 184 41.51 1.95 -13.29
N LYS A 185 40.25 1.59 -13.04
CA LYS A 185 39.34 1.03 -14.05
C LYS A 185 39.39 1.91 -15.31
N SER A 186 39.72 1.33 -16.46
CA SER A 186 39.72 2.05 -17.76
C SER A 186 38.39 2.77 -17.95
N PHE A 187 38.37 3.96 -18.55
CA PHE A 187 37.11 4.67 -18.83
C PHE A 187 36.14 3.85 -19.69
N THR A 188 36.66 2.89 -20.46
CA THR A 188 35.89 1.92 -21.27
C THR A 188 35.36 0.72 -20.49
N SER A 189 35.78 0.52 -19.24
CA SER A 189 35.32 -0.59 -18.39
C SER A 189 33.97 -0.32 -17.71
N TYR A 190 33.47 0.90 -17.82
CA TYR A 190 32.10 1.23 -17.45
C TYR A 190 31.20 0.92 -18.66
N PRO A 191 30.09 0.20 -18.46
CA PRO A 191 29.16 -0.05 -19.57
C PRO A 191 28.62 1.30 -20.06
N ALA A 192 28.46 1.43 -21.40
CA ALA A 192 27.95 2.65 -22.04
C ALA A 192 26.59 3.12 -21.51
N HIS A 193 25.86 2.21 -20.84
CA HIS A 193 24.64 2.51 -20.12
C HIS A 193 24.61 1.78 -18.78
N ILE A 194 24.73 2.53 -17.69
CA ILE A 194 24.44 2.04 -16.34
C ILE A 194 22.97 2.36 -16.09
N LYS A 195 22.10 1.34 -16.09
CA LYS A 195 20.73 1.52 -15.61
C LYS A 195 20.82 2.02 -14.18
N ALA A 196 20.34 3.23 -13.92
CA ALA A 196 20.18 3.69 -12.55
C ALA A 196 19.40 2.60 -11.81
N PRO A 197 19.89 2.09 -10.67
CA PRO A 197 19.13 1.11 -9.90
C PRO A 197 17.75 1.71 -9.67
N GLN A 198 16.69 0.98 -10.02
CA GLN A 198 15.33 1.44 -9.74
C GLN A 198 15.27 1.75 -8.25
N ARG A 199 15.18 3.03 -7.91
CA ARG A 199 15.01 3.44 -6.52
C ARG A 199 13.63 2.91 -6.15
N ILE A 200 13.59 1.80 -5.41
CA ILE A 200 12.33 1.25 -4.89
C ILE A 200 11.85 2.25 -3.84
N ARG A 201 11.16 3.31 -4.29
CA ARG A 201 10.38 4.17 -3.41
C ARG A 201 9.30 3.26 -2.82
N LYS A 202 9.38 3.01 -1.51
CA LYS A 202 8.35 2.27 -0.78
C LYS A 202 7.01 2.92 -1.09
N ASN A 203 6.01 2.12 -1.48
CA ASN A 203 4.64 2.62 -1.60
C ASN A 203 4.19 3.06 -0.21
N THR A 204 4.09 4.37 0.00
CA THR A 204 3.69 4.95 1.30
C THR A 204 2.28 4.54 1.68
N LEU A 205 1.44 4.21 0.70
CA LEU A 205 0.03 3.89 0.89
C LEU A 205 -0.22 2.45 1.37
N LEU A 206 0.77 1.54 1.33
CA LEU A 206 0.63 0.11 1.68
C LEU A 206 1.55 -0.34 2.83
N GLN A 207 1.75 0.51 3.84
CA GLN A 207 2.63 0.19 4.97
C GLN A 207 1.85 -0.46 6.12
N HIS A 208 2.48 -1.41 6.82
CA HIS A 208 2.00 -1.83 8.14
C HIS A 208 2.10 -0.64 9.10
N GLY A 209 1.00 -0.32 9.78
CA GLY A 209 0.92 0.82 10.69
C GLY A 209 0.23 0.47 11.99
N LEU A 210 -0.29 1.50 12.67
CA LEU A 210 -0.84 1.39 14.03
C LEU A 210 -2.09 0.51 14.13
N LEU A 211 -2.96 0.54 13.11
CA LEU A 211 -4.27 -0.09 13.18
C LEU A 211 -4.17 -1.62 13.25
N ASP A 212 -5.02 -2.23 14.10
CA ASP A 212 -5.20 -3.67 14.21
C ASP A 212 -6.65 -4.08 13.87
N PRO A 213 -6.88 -5.05 12.96
CA PRO A 213 -8.23 -5.41 12.53
C PRO A 213 -9.12 -5.97 13.64
N SER A 214 -8.51 -6.56 14.67
CA SER A 214 -9.21 -7.27 15.75
C SER A 214 -9.19 -6.46 17.05
N GLN A 215 -8.10 -5.74 17.33
CA GLN A 215 -7.91 -5.01 18.58
C GLN A 215 -8.22 -3.51 18.45
N TYR A 216 -9.01 -3.01 19.40
CA TYR A 216 -9.25 -1.57 19.53
C TYR A 216 -8.07 -0.87 20.21
N ARG A 217 -7.72 0.31 19.71
CA ARG A 217 -6.68 1.19 20.26
C ARG A 217 -7.27 2.57 20.54
N PRO A 218 -7.04 3.13 21.74
CA PRO A 218 -7.49 4.48 22.06
C PRO A 218 -6.59 5.52 21.38
N LEU A 219 -7.19 6.48 20.68
CA LEU A 219 -6.51 7.66 20.13
C LEU A 219 -7.13 8.93 20.72
N PRO A 220 -6.34 9.85 21.29
CA PRO A 220 -6.86 11.09 21.85
C PRO A 220 -7.25 12.06 20.74
N LEU A 221 -8.40 12.73 20.92
CA LEU A 221 -8.81 13.84 20.07
C LEU A 221 -7.84 15.01 20.25
N GLN A 222 -7.19 15.44 19.17
CA GLN A 222 -6.29 16.59 19.16
C GLN A 222 -7.03 17.88 18.82
N THR A 223 -7.84 17.88 17.77
CA THR A 223 -8.62 19.05 17.34
C THR A 223 -10.01 18.66 16.85
N LYS A 224 -10.96 19.58 17.01
CA LYS A 224 -12.33 19.44 16.54
C LYS A 224 -12.79 20.76 15.95
N THR A 225 -13.05 20.77 14.65
CA THR A 225 -13.38 21.98 13.89
C THR A 225 -14.71 21.78 13.17
N LEU A 226 -15.63 22.73 13.29
CA LEU A 226 -16.86 22.73 12.50
C LEU A 226 -16.52 23.15 11.05
N VAL A 227 -16.85 22.31 10.07
CA VAL A 227 -16.51 22.54 8.64
C VAL A 227 -17.74 22.77 7.77
N ALA A 228 -18.91 22.32 8.19
CA ALA A 228 -20.21 22.59 7.56
C ALA A 228 -21.31 22.42 8.63
N PRO A 229 -22.59 22.77 8.35
CA PRO A 229 -23.68 22.58 9.30
C PRO A 229 -23.75 21.14 9.83
N ASN A 230 -23.52 20.97 11.13
CA ASN A 230 -23.43 19.69 11.82
C ASN A 230 -22.32 18.75 11.31
N VAL A 231 -21.29 19.24 10.64
CA VAL A 231 -20.14 18.42 10.19
C VAL A 231 -18.87 18.90 10.85
N TYR A 232 -18.15 17.98 11.49
CA TYR A 232 -16.91 18.26 12.20
C TYR A 232 -15.74 17.53 11.53
N LYS A 233 -14.62 18.24 11.35
CA LYS A 233 -13.31 17.62 11.17
C LYS A 233 -12.73 17.29 12.54
N LEU A 234 -12.48 16.01 12.78
CA LEU A 234 -11.89 15.48 14.01
C LEU A 234 -10.50 14.97 13.70
N THR A 235 -9.48 15.56 14.30
CA THR A 235 -8.08 15.12 14.14
C THR A 235 -7.65 14.42 15.43
N PHE A 236 -7.20 13.18 15.32
CA PHE A 236 -6.72 12.34 16.41
C PHE A 236 -5.20 12.19 16.32
N ALA A 237 -4.51 12.25 17.46
CA ALA A 237 -3.07 12.05 17.49
C ALA A 237 -2.74 10.56 17.52
N LEU A 238 -1.75 10.15 16.71
CA LEU A 238 -1.13 8.83 16.82
C LEU A 238 -0.01 8.86 17.88
N PRO A 239 0.50 7.70 18.35
CA PRO A 239 1.46 7.62 19.45
C PRO A 239 2.72 8.48 19.27
N THR A 240 3.21 8.66 18.04
CA THR A 240 4.33 9.54 17.72
C THR A 240 4.06 10.32 16.44
N ALA A 241 4.74 11.46 16.27
CA ALA A 241 4.63 12.30 15.07
C ALA A 241 5.02 11.57 13.76
N ASP A 242 5.80 10.49 13.85
CA ASP A 242 6.22 9.69 12.70
C ASP A 242 5.39 8.41 12.50
N THR A 243 4.43 8.14 13.38
CA THR A 243 3.60 6.92 13.29
C THR A 243 2.79 6.94 12.00
N VAL A 244 2.79 5.83 11.27
CA VAL A 244 1.95 5.62 10.09
C VAL A 244 0.66 4.95 10.52
N LEU A 245 -0.48 5.45 10.03
CA LEU A 245 -1.80 4.91 10.37
C LEU A 245 -1.94 3.43 10.00
N GLY A 246 -1.48 3.05 8.80
CA GLY A 246 -1.53 1.68 8.29
C GLY A 246 -2.86 1.29 7.68
N LEU A 247 -3.57 2.26 7.08
CA LEU A 247 -4.86 2.04 6.44
C LEU A 247 -4.67 1.89 4.92
N PRO A 248 -4.92 0.72 4.31
CA PRO A 248 -4.92 0.58 2.87
C PRO A 248 -6.01 1.44 2.22
N ILE A 249 -5.73 1.97 1.03
CA ILE A 249 -6.63 2.87 0.32
C ILE A 249 -7.91 2.14 -0.10
N GLY A 250 -9.06 2.71 0.22
CA GLY A 250 -10.40 2.14 0.09
C GLY A 250 -10.92 1.47 1.36
N GLN A 251 -10.10 1.32 2.40
CA GLN A 251 -10.50 0.74 3.68
C GLN A 251 -10.85 1.85 4.69
N HIS A 252 -11.62 1.46 5.71
CA HIS A 252 -12.10 2.33 6.78
C HIS A 252 -11.70 1.79 8.16
N VAL A 253 -11.96 2.59 9.19
CA VAL A 253 -11.80 2.21 10.60
C VAL A 253 -13.17 2.04 11.25
N ALA A 254 -13.27 1.20 12.27
CA ALA A 254 -14.45 1.09 13.12
C ALA A 254 -14.20 1.80 14.45
N ILE A 255 -15.15 2.65 14.85
CA ILE A 255 -15.16 3.33 16.14
C ILE A 255 -16.20 2.65 17.02
N LYS A 256 -15.81 2.33 18.26
CA LYS A 256 -16.70 1.78 19.29
C LYS A 256 -16.82 2.76 20.46
N ALA A 257 -18.04 2.99 20.92
CA ALA A 257 -18.30 3.72 22.16
C ALA A 257 -19.50 3.12 22.89
N ASP A 258 -19.54 3.30 24.21
CA ASP A 258 -20.71 3.02 25.03
C ASP A 258 -21.58 4.29 25.09
N VAL A 259 -22.82 4.19 24.65
CA VAL A 259 -23.79 5.29 24.67
C VAL A 259 -25.03 4.82 25.40
N GLY A 260 -25.16 5.23 26.67
CA GLY A 260 -26.32 4.90 27.49
C GLY A 260 -26.40 3.42 27.89
N GLY A 261 -25.26 2.73 28.05
CA GLY A 261 -25.19 1.31 28.39
C GLY A 261 -25.22 0.37 27.19
N GLU A 262 -25.30 0.90 25.96
CA GLU A 262 -25.25 0.14 24.72
C GLU A 262 -23.92 0.39 24.00
N SER A 263 -23.21 -0.69 23.68
CA SER A 263 -21.99 -0.64 22.87
C SER A 263 -22.33 -0.45 21.39
N VAL A 264 -22.13 0.76 20.87
CA VAL A 264 -22.37 1.11 19.46
C VAL A 264 -21.05 1.14 18.68
N SER A 265 -21.01 0.46 17.54
CA SER A 265 -19.87 0.48 16.61
C SER A 265 -20.28 1.02 15.23
N ARG A 266 -19.49 1.91 14.63
CA ARG A 266 -19.72 2.43 13.26
C ARG A 266 -18.42 2.60 12.48
N SER A 267 -18.52 2.46 11.17
CA SER A 267 -17.42 2.65 10.24
C SER A 267 -17.25 4.11 9.83
N TYR A 268 -16.00 4.57 9.77
CA TYR A 268 -15.62 5.89 9.26
C TYR A 268 -14.39 5.76 8.38
N THR A 269 -14.40 6.43 7.22
CA THR A 269 -13.25 6.49 6.34
C THR A 269 -12.43 7.74 6.65
N PRO A 270 -11.18 7.61 7.13
CA PRO A 270 -10.31 8.75 7.32
C PRO A 270 -10.01 9.49 6.02
N VAL A 271 -9.94 10.81 6.10
CA VAL A 271 -9.52 11.69 5.00
C VAL A 271 -7.99 11.89 4.98
N SER A 272 -7.34 11.60 6.11
CA SER A 272 -5.89 11.40 6.19
C SER A 272 -5.47 10.07 5.56
N ASN A 273 -4.25 9.99 5.03
CA ASN A 273 -3.67 8.78 4.48
C ASN A 273 -2.33 8.44 5.15
N ASN A 274 -1.68 7.36 4.74
CA ASN A 274 -0.42 6.90 5.34
C ASN A 274 0.78 7.85 5.12
N SER A 275 0.64 8.89 4.30
CA SER A 275 1.64 9.95 4.15
C SER A 275 1.49 11.05 5.21
N ASP A 276 0.30 11.21 5.80
CA ASP A 276 0.02 12.14 6.89
C ASP A 276 0.43 11.50 8.23
N ARG A 277 1.72 11.62 8.55
CA ARG A 277 2.27 10.97 9.74
C ARG A 277 1.73 11.59 11.02
N GLY A 278 1.57 10.74 12.03
CA GLY A 278 1.22 11.17 13.39
C GLY A 278 -0.24 11.53 13.60
N VAL A 279 -1.09 11.48 12.56
CA VAL A 279 -2.50 11.89 12.65
C VAL A 279 -3.47 10.90 12.00
N LEU A 280 -4.71 10.90 12.49
CA LEU A 280 -5.88 10.33 11.84
C LEU A 280 -6.95 11.42 11.78
N GLU A 281 -7.41 11.78 10.59
CA GLU A 281 -8.44 12.81 10.38
C GLU A 281 -9.74 12.20 9.88
N LEU A 282 -10.85 12.52 10.54
CA LEU A 282 -12.20 12.15 10.13
C LEU A 282 -13.02 13.40 9.79
N VAL A 283 -13.92 13.28 8.83
CA VAL A 283 -14.98 14.26 8.58
C VAL A 283 -16.32 13.59 8.92
N VAL A 284 -16.94 14.02 10.02
CA VAL A 284 -18.10 13.36 10.61
C VAL A 284 -19.29 14.29 10.64
N LYS A 285 -20.38 13.89 9.98
CA LYS A 285 -21.68 14.52 10.13
C LYS A 285 -22.37 14.00 11.39
N VAL A 286 -22.76 14.92 12.26
CA VAL A 286 -23.53 14.65 13.48
C VAL A 286 -25.01 14.68 13.14
N TYR A 287 -25.66 13.55 13.35
CA TYR A 287 -27.10 13.40 13.18
C TYR A 287 -27.75 13.49 14.56
N PRO A 288 -28.79 14.33 14.77
CA PRO A 288 -29.46 14.46 16.07
C PRO A 288 -29.87 13.11 16.66
N ASP A 289 -30.44 12.24 15.85
CA ASP A 289 -30.93 10.91 16.25
C ASP A 289 -29.84 9.82 16.22
N GLY A 290 -28.61 10.17 15.84
CA GLY A 290 -27.53 9.20 15.65
C GLY A 290 -26.84 8.83 16.96
N LYS A 291 -27.10 7.62 17.49
CA LYS A 291 -26.52 7.13 18.76
C LYS A 291 -25.03 7.45 18.94
N LEU A 292 -24.17 7.03 17.99
CA LEU A 292 -22.72 7.28 18.10
C LEU A 292 -22.34 8.74 17.78
N THR A 293 -23.02 9.37 16.82
CA THR A 293 -22.61 10.71 16.38
C THR A 293 -23.08 11.80 17.33
N SER A 294 -24.36 11.88 17.70
CA SER A 294 -24.83 12.86 18.69
C SER A 294 -24.53 12.43 20.14
N GLY A 295 -24.61 11.13 20.42
CA GLY A 295 -24.41 10.59 21.76
C GLY A 295 -22.95 10.62 22.23
N PHE A 296 -21.98 10.53 21.30
CA PHE A 296 -20.56 10.45 21.63
C PHE A 296 -19.70 11.46 20.86
N LEU A 297 -19.51 11.31 19.55
CA LEU A 297 -18.55 12.12 18.77
C LEU A 297 -18.86 13.64 18.77
N GLY A 298 -20.15 13.99 18.75
CA GLY A 298 -20.63 15.36 18.83
C GLY A 298 -20.34 16.03 20.18
N LYS A 299 -20.21 15.25 21.26
CA LYS A 299 -19.91 15.71 22.62
C LYS A 299 -18.43 15.60 22.99
N LEU A 300 -17.65 14.87 22.19
CA LEU A 300 -16.22 14.62 22.40
C LEU A 300 -15.43 15.93 22.59
N ARG A 301 -14.58 15.95 23.61
CA ARG A 301 -13.68 17.06 23.96
C ARG A 301 -12.24 16.73 23.62
N VAL A 302 -11.45 17.76 23.34
CA VAL A 302 -10.01 17.61 23.08
C VAL A 302 -9.34 16.92 24.27
N GLY A 303 -8.48 15.94 23.98
CA GLY A 303 -7.81 15.07 24.95
C GLY A 303 -8.53 13.74 25.21
N GLU A 304 -9.83 13.63 24.92
CA GLU A 304 -10.59 12.39 25.15
C GLU A 304 -10.20 11.30 24.15
N GLY A 305 -10.06 10.07 24.66
CA GLY A 305 -9.70 8.91 23.86
C GLY A 305 -10.89 8.29 23.14
N VAL A 306 -10.71 7.96 21.86
CA VAL A 306 -11.69 7.21 21.05
C VAL A 306 -11.09 5.88 20.64
N LEU A 307 -11.86 4.81 20.75
CA LEU A 307 -11.41 3.45 20.42
C LEU A 307 -11.55 3.19 18.92
N PHE A 308 -10.42 2.93 18.26
CA PHE A 308 -10.33 2.60 16.84
C PHE A 308 -9.84 1.18 16.61
N ARG A 309 -10.47 0.44 15.69
CA ARG A 309 -9.91 -0.78 15.08
C ARG A 309 -9.95 -0.68 13.55
N GLY A 310 -9.09 -1.45 12.89
CA GLY A 310 -9.02 -1.50 11.43
C GLY A 310 -7.68 -2.04 10.93
N PRO A 311 -7.46 -2.12 9.62
CA PRO A 311 -8.35 -1.69 8.56
C PRO A 311 -9.53 -2.64 8.31
N LYS A 312 -10.67 -2.10 7.85
CA LYS A 312 -11.90 -2.84 7.47
C LYS A 312 -12.37 -2.47 6.06
N GLY A 313 -13.19 -3.33 5.46
CA GLY A 313 -13.74 -3.13 4.11
C GLY A 313 -12.99 -3.88 3.00
N ALA A 314 -13.67 -4.16 1.88
CA ALA A 314 -13.13 -4.98 0.80
C ALA A 314 -12.24 -4.19 -0.19
N MET A 315 -12.51 -2.91 -0.41
CA MET A 315 -11.77 -2.09 -1.37
C MET A 315 -10.32 -1.88 -0.93
N ARG A 316 -9.41 -2.12 -1.86
CA ARG A 316 -7.96 -1.99 -1.72
C ARG A 316 -7.40 -1.45 -3.04
N TYR A 317 -7.54 -0.15 -3.23
CA TYR A 317 -7.01 0.52 -4.39
C TYR A 317 -5.49 0.33 -4.48
N ARG A 318 -5.02 0.05 -5.70
CA ARG A 318 -3.60 0.03 -6.07
C ARG A 318 -3.50 0.63 -7.46
N ARG A 319 -2.38 1.32 -7.72
CA ARG A 319 -2.07 1.82 -9.06
C ARG A 319 -2.25 0.71 -10.10
N GLY A 320 -2.97 1.04 -11.17
CA GLY A 320 -3.30 0.09 -12.23
C GLY A 320 -4.45 -0.87 -11.90
N LEU A 321 -5.27 -0.57 -10.89
CA LEU A 321 -6.54 -1.29 -10.65
C LEU A 321 -7.44 -1.24 -11.88
N CYS A 322 -7.56 -0.05 -12.47
CA CYS A 322 -8.27 0.23 -13.70
C CYS A 322 -7.79 1.57 -14.29
N ARG A 323 -8.11 1.82 -15.56
CA ARG A 323 -7.78 3.06 -16.25
C ARG A 323 -8.72 4.21 -15.89
N GLU A 324 -10.01 3.94 -15.67
CA GLU A 324 -11.01 4.98 -15.40
C GLU A 324 -11.89 4.63 -14.21
N ILE A 325 -12.10 5.59 -13.32
CA ILE A 325 -12.99 5.48 -12.16
C ILE A 325 -14.05 6.58 -12.24
N GLY A 326 -15.32 6.19 -12.33
CA GLY A 326 -16.44 7.07 -12.04
C GLY A 326 -16.78 7.01 -10.55
N MET A 327 -17.04 8.17 -9.93
CA MET A 327 -17.44 8.26 -8.53
C MET A 327 -18.75 9.03 -8.43
N VAL A 328 -19.71 8.49 -7.66
CA VAL A 328 -20.90 9.24 -7.23
C VAL A 328 -20.90 9.30 -5.71
N ALA A 329 -20.75 10.50 -5.19
CA ALA A 329 -20.71 10.76 -3.75
C ALA A 329 -21.89 11.62 -3.31
N GLY A 330 -22.39 11.37 -2.11
CA GLY A 330 -23.43 12.17 -1.46
C GLY A 330 -23.07 12.54 -0.04
N GLY A 331 -22.98 13.84 0.28
CA GLY A 331 -22.63 14.32 1.62
C GLY A 331 -21.30 13.74 2.13
N THR A 332 -21.32 13.04 3.27
CA THR A 332 -20.12 12.40 3.86
C THR A 332 -19.60 11.20 3.08
N GLY A 333 -20.35 10.71 2.09
CA GLY A 333 -19.88 9.68 1.15
C GLY A 333 -18.68 10.11 0.30
N ILE A 334 -18.28 11.37 0.35
CA ILE A 334 -17.04 11.86 -0.25
C ILE A 334 -15.79 11.26 0.40
N THR A 335 -15.83 10.84 1.66
CA THR A 335 -14.64 10.42 2.41
C THR A 335 -13.89 9.22 1.80
N PRO A 336 -14.53 8.10 1.40
CA PRO A 336 -13.84 7.03 0.67
C PRO A 336 -13.36 7.47 -0.72
N MET A 337 -14.12 8.33 -1.41
CA MET A 337 -13.73 8.85 -2.72
C MET A 337 -12.47 9.70 -2.62
N PHE A 338 -12.43 10.60 -1.64
CA PHE A 338 -11.29 11.48 -1.37
C PHE A 338 -10.02 10.69 -1.06
N GLN A 339 -10.13 9.59 -0.33
CA GLN A 339 -8.99 8.70 -0.05
C GLN A 339 -8.36 8.14 -1.33
N ILE A 340 -9.19 7.74 -2.30
CA ILE A 340 -8.71 7.24 -3.61
C ILE A 340 -8.21 8.38 -4.49
N ILE A 341 -8.90 9.52 -4.51
CA ILE A 341 -8.48 10.72 -5.23
C ILE A 341 -7.08 11.14 -4.79
N ARG A 342 -6.82 11.21 -3.49
CA ARG A 342 -5.48 11.48 -2.95
C ARG A 342 -4.47 10.44 -3.40
N ALA A 343 -4.81 9.16 -3.32
CA ALA A 343 -3.91 8.08 -3.73
C ALA A 343 -3.46 8.18 -5.20
N VAL A 344 -4.38 8.57 -6.09
CA VAL A 344 -4.08 8.78 -7.52
C VAL A 344 -3.31 10.09 -7.73
N CYS A 345 -3.82 11.21 -7.21
CA CYS A 345 -3.24 12.52 -7.47
C CYS A 345 -1.88 12.73 -6.79
N GLU A 346 -1.61 12.07 -5.66
CA GLU A 346 -0.33 12.21 -4.93
C GLU A 346 0.77 11.24 -5.44
N ASP A 347 0.47 10.31 -6.36
CA ASP A 347 1.48 9.46 -7.04
C ASP A 347 1.59 9.85 -8.52
N ASP A 348 2.62 10.63 -8.88
CA ASP A 348 2.86 11.11 -10.26
C ASP A 348 3.01 9.98 -11.32
N ARG A 349 3.06 8.71 -10.89
CA ARG A 349 3.11 7.55 -11.79
C ARG A 349 1.74 6.93 -12.04
N ASP A 350 0.73 7.37 -11.31
CA ASP A 350 -0.64 6.88 -11.46
C ASP A 350 -1.35 7.63 -12.57
N LEU A 351 -1.76 6.88 -13.59
CA LEU A 351 -2.42 7.41 -14.79
C LEU A 351 -3.92 7.14 -14.78
N THR A 352 -4.46 6.61 -13.67
CA THR A 352 -5.91 6.43 -13.51
C THR A 352 -6.61 7.79 -13.62
N ARG A 353 -7.69 7.83 -14.40
CA ARG A 353 -8.57 9.00 -14.53
C ARG A 353 -9.79 8.84 -13.64
N ILE A 354 -10.15 9.88 -12.89
CA ILE A 354 -11.27 9.92 -11.98
C ILE A 354 -12.26 10.99 -12.44
N SER A 355 -13.52 10.59 -12.63
CA SER A 355 -14.65 11.49 -12.81
C SER A 355 -15.55 11.43 -11.58
N LEU A 356 -15.61 12.51 -10.80
CA LEU A 356 -16.43 12.61 -9.59
C LEU A 356 -17.69 13.43 -9.87
N VAL A 357 -18.86 12.85 -9.65
CA VAL A 357 -20.14 13.55 -9.48
C VAL A 357 -20.43 13.63 -7.98
N TYR A 358 -20.42 14.84 -7.42
CA TYR A 358 -20.59 15.04 -5.97
C TYR A 358 -21.86 15.82 -5.66
N ALA A 359 -22.81 15.19 -4.97
CA ALA A 359 -24.14 15.71 -4.69
C ALA A 359 -24.32 16.15 -3.23
N ASN A 360 -24.82 17.36 -3.03
CA ASN A 360 -25.12 17.96 -1.75
C ASN A 360 -26.45 18.72 -1.80
N ARG A 361 -26.99 19.15 -0.65
CA ARG A 361 -28.24 19.93 -0.63
C ARG A 361 -27.98 21.38 -1.00
N ARG A 362 -27.04 22.03 -0.31
CA ARG A 362 -26.63 23.42 -0.53
C ARG A 362 -25.12 23.51 -0.78
N GLU A 363 -24.68 24.67 -1.25
CA GLU A 363 -23.26 24.93 -1.51
C GLU A 363 -22.39 24.83 -0.25
N GLU A 364 -22.92 25.27 0.90
CA GLU A 364 -22.28 25.19 2.22
C GLU A 364 -22.11 23.75 2.74
N ASP A 365 -22.81 22.78 2.16
CA ASP A 365 -22.70 21.37 2.52
C ASP A 365 -21.54 20.65 1.78
N ILE A 366 -20.89 21.30 0.82
CA ILE A 366 -19.83 20.67 -0.01
C ILE A 366 -18.56 20.50 0.84
N LEU A 367 -18.34 19.29 1.33
CA LEU A 367 -17.19 18.95 2.15
C LEU A 367 -15.93 18.83 1.29
N LEU A 368 -14.79 19.28 1.82
CA LEU A 368 -13.48 19.19 1.17
C LEU A 368 -13.41 19.87 -0.21
N ARG A 369 -14.25 20.90 -0.43
CA ARG A 369 -14.35 21.57 -1.74
C ARG A 369 -13.02 22.15 -2.18
N GLU A 370 -12.35 22.89 -1.30
CA GLU A 370 -11.07 23.53 -1.61
C GLU A 370 -10.00 22.51 -1.99
N GLU A 371 -9.95 21.38 -1.28
CA GLU A 371 -9.03 20.29 -1.56
C GLU A 371 -9.33 19.61 -2.89
N LEU A 372 -10.60 19.31 -3.17
CA LEU A 372 -11.05 18.72 -4.44
C LEU A 372 -10.72 19.64 -5.63
N ASP A 373 -11.08 20.92 -5.53
CA ASP A 373 -10.81 21.92 -6.57
C ASP A 373 -9.31 22.10 -6.80
N ARG A 374 -8.50 22.06 -5.74
CA ARG A 374 -7.04 22.12 -5.84
C ARG A 374 -6.48 20.88 -6.54
N PHE A 375 -6.97 19.68 -6.23
CA PHE A 375 -6.55 18.48 -6.96
C PHE A 375 -6.95 18.54 -8.43
N ALA A 376 -8.19 18.95 -8.73
CA ALA A 376 -8.68 19.05 -10.11
C ALA A 376 -7.87 20.08 -10.93
N ARG A 377 -7.51 21.22 -10.33
CA ARG A 377 -6.64 22.23 -10.97
C ARG A 377 -5.21 21.73 -11.19
N ARG A 378 -4.65 20.98 -10.24
CA ARG A 378 -3.25 20.54 -10.29
C ARG A 378 -3.05 19.29 -11.15
N TYR A 379 -4.07 18.43 -11.21
CA TYR A 379 -4.04 17.15 -11.93
C TYR A 379 -5.26 17.03 -12.86
N PRO A 380 -5.42 17.94 -13.84
CA PRO A 380 -6.61 18.00 -14.70
C PRO A 380 -6.79 16.76 -15.57
N ASP A 381 -5.70 16.04 -15.89
CA ASP A 381 -5.75 14.79 -16.64
C ASP A 381 -6.22 13.60 -15.77
N ASN A 382 -6.04 13.68 -14.45
CA ASN A 382 -6.40 12.60 -13.52
C ASN A 382 -7.72 12.83 -12.79
N LEU A 383 -8.16 14.07 -12.56
CA LEU A 383 -9.35 14.36 -11.78
C LEU A 383 -10.24 15.42 -12.43
N THR A 384 -11.48 15.03 -12.74
CA THR A 384 -12.58 15.94 -13.06
C THR A 384 -13.64 15.87 -11.97
N VAL A 385 -14.12 17.03 -11.51
CA VAL A 385 -15.15 17.13 -10.47
C VAL A 385 -16.36 17.89 -11.01
N TYR A 386 -17.55 17.33 -10.80
CA TYR A 386 -18.83 17.93 -11.17
C TYR A 386 -19.76 17.96 -9.95
N TYR A 387 -20.15 19.15 -9.53
CA TYR A 387 -20.98 19.33 -8.35
C TYR A 387 -22.47 19.34 -8.71
N MET A 388 -23.29 18.76 -7.83
CA MET A 388 -24.76 18.72 -7.95
C MET A 388 -25.39 19.28 -6.67
N LEU A 389 -26.30 20.25 -6.81
CA LEU A 389 -27.03 20.83 -5.67
C LEU A 389 -28.54 20.70 -5.84
N ASP A 390 -29.22 20.25 -4.79
CA ASP A 390 -30.69 20.29 -4.69
C ASP A 390 -31.19 21.75 -4.67
N GLN A 391 -30.55 22.59 -3.85
CA GLN A 391 -30.87 24.00 -3.62
C GLN A 391 -29.65 24.88 -3.97
N PRO A 392 -29.34 25.08 -5.27
CA PRO A 392 -28.22 25.91 -5.67
C PRO A 392 -28.50 27.41 -5.46
N PRO A 393 -27.45 28.23 -5.25
CA PRO A 393 -27.57 29.69 -5.37
C PRO A 393 -27.90 30.09 -6.82
N ALA A 394 -28.32 31.35 -7.02
CA ALA A 394 -28.67 31.85 -8.35
C ALA A 394 -27.51 31.75 -9.36
N ALA A 395 -26.27 31.97 -8.91
CA ALA A 395 -25.06 31.91 -9.72
C ALA A 395 -24.33 30.56 -9.54
N TRP A 396 -24.99 29.45 -9.91
CA TRP A 396 -24.40 28.11 -9.83
C TRP A 396 -23.95 27.61 -11.20
N ALA A 397 -22.65 27.32 -11.33
CA ALA A 397 -22.03 26.93 -12.59
C ALA A 397 -22.18 25.43 -12.93
N TYR A 398 -22.70 24.62 -12.00
CA TYR A 398 -22.81 23.17 -12.14
C TYR A 398 -24.28 22.72 -12.16
N GLY A 399 -24.52 21.42 -11.93
CA GLY A 399 -25.85 20.87 -12.06
C GLY A 399 -26.76 21.12 -10.86
N LYS A 400 -28.07 21.09 -11.13
CA LYS A 400 -29.16 21.26 -10.16
C LYS A 400 -30.00 19.98 -10.06
N GLY A 401 -30.45 19.65 -8.86
CA GLY A 401 -31.31 18.52 -8.57
C GLY A 401 -30.54 17.24 -8.24
N TYR A 402 -31.16 16.09 -8.53
CA TYR A 402 -30.60 14.77 -8.24
C TYR A 402 -29.68 14.27 -9.34
N VAL A 403 -28.81 13.32 -9.00
CA VAL A 403 -27.97 12.61 -9.97
C VAL A 403 -28.86 11.73 -10.85
N THR A 404 -28.92 12.04 -12.15
CA THR A 404 -29.75 11.31 -13.12
C THR A 404 -28.91 10.33 -13.96
N LYS A 405 -29.60 9.41 -14.64
CA LYS A 405 -28.99 8.46 -15.59
C LYS A 405 -28.27 9.21 -16.72
N GLU A 406 -28.87 10.26 -17.23
CA GLU A 406 -28.35 11.08 -18.33
C GLU A 406 -27.08 11.80 -17.90
N LEU A 407 -27.08 12.38 -16.70
CA LEU A 407 -25.90 13.02 -16.13
C LEU A 407 -24.76 12.02 -15.93
N MET A 408 -25.05 10.82 -15.41
CA MET A 408 -24.04 9.78 -15.25
C MET A 408 -23.47 9.32 -16.59
N ARG A 409 -24.31 9.19 -17.63
CA ARG A 409 -23.84 8.89 -18.99
C ARG A 409 -22.91 9.98 -19.53
N GLU A 410 -23.19 11.24 -19.23
CA GLU A 410 -22.41 12.37 -19.71
C GLU A 410 -21.08 12.53 -18.95
N LYS A 411 -21.10 12.37 -17.62
CA LYS A 411 -19.97 12.75 -16.75
C LYS A 411 -19.11 11.58 -16.29
N LEU A 412 -19.61 10.35 -16.30
CA LEU A 412 -18.88 9.17 -15.85
C LEU A 412 -18.34 8.36 -17.06
N PRO A 413 -17.28 7.55 -16.87
CA PRO A 413 -16.81 6.66 -17.93
C PRO A 413 -17.90 5.69 -18.39
N ALA A 414 -17.83 5.28 -19.65
CA ALA A 414 -18.71 4.23 -20.18
C ALA A 414 -18.35 2.85 -19.58
N PRO A 415 -19.29 1.88 -19.61
CA PRO A 415 -19.00 0.51 -19.20
C PRO A 415 -17.86 -0.09 -20.05
N SER A 416 -16.83 -0.61 -19.38
CA SER A 416 -15.72 -1.32 -20.00
C SER A 416 -15.03 -2.23 -18.98
N ALA A 417 -14.23 -3.18 -19.45
CA ALA A 417 -13.45 -4.06 -18.56
C ALA A 417 -12.44 -3.27 -17.68
N ASP A 418 -12.06 -2.07 -18.12
CA ASP A 418 -11.04 -1.22 -17.49
C ASP A 418 -11.63 0.06 -16.88
N SER A 419 -12.97 0.11 -16.72
CA SER A 419 -13.66 1.17 -15.98
C SER A 419 -14.34 0.60 -14.73
N ARG A 420 -14.34 1.39 -13.66
CA ARG A 420 -15.00 1.05 -12.40
C ARG A 420 -15.86 2.23 -11.96
N ILE A 421 -16.99 1.95 -11.32
CA ILE A 421 -17.84 2.95 -10.69
C ILE A 421 -17.83 2.72 -9.19
N MET A 422 -17.77 3.81 -8.43
CA MET A 422 -17.75 3.79 -6.98
C MET A 422 -18.90 4.64 -6.44
N LEU A 423 -19.73 4.07 -5.57
CA LEU A 423 -20.88 4.74 -4.98
C LEU A 423 -20.75 4.82 -3.47
N CYS A 424 -20.99 6.00 -2.90
CA CYS A 424 -21.13 6.17 -1.45
C CYS A 424 -22.00 7.37 -1.13
N GLY A 425 -22.97 7.21 -0.24
CA GLY A 425 -23.88 8.28 0.17
C GLY A 425 -25.17 7.74 0.79
N PRO A 426 -26.22 8.57 0.89
CA PRO A 426 -27.50 8.14 1.44
C PRO A 426 -28.08 6.93 0.67
N PRO A 427 -28.73 5.97 1.36
CA PRO A 427 -29.20 4.72 0.73
C PRO A 427 -30.05 4.93 -0.52
N GLY A 428 -30.98 5.91 -0.50
CA GLY A 428 -31.82 6.22 -1.65
C GLY A 428 -31.03 6.70 -2.88
N MET A 429 -29.98 7.50 -2.67
CA MET A 429 -29.10 7.98 -3.74
C MET A 429 -28.28 6.82 -4.32
N VAL A 430 -27.71 5.97 -3.46
CA VAL A 430 -26.90 4.82 -3.87
C VAL A 430 -27.74 3.83 -4.67
N GLN A 431 -28.95 3.51 -4.20
CA GLN A 431 -29.84 2.58 -4.88
C GLN A 431 -30.30 3.11 -6.24
N ALA A 432 -30.70 4.38 -6.34
CA ALA A 432 -31.09 4.99 -7.60
C ALA A 432 -29.92 5.06 -8.61
N SER A 433 -28.71 5.38 -8.12
CA SER A 433 -27.50 5.43 -8.95
C SER A 433 -27.14 4.04 -9.46
N LYS A 434 -27.17 3.03 -8.60
CA LYS A 434 -26.93 1.62 -8.95
C LYS A 434 -27.87 1.15 -10.05
N SER A 435 -29.18 1.35 -9.90
CA SER A 435 -30.17 0.95 -10.91
C SER A 435 -29.94 1.66 -12.26
N SER A 436 -29.60 2.94 -12.23
CA SER A 436 -29.34 3.72 -13.44
C SER A 436 -28.06 3.27 -14.16
N LEU A 437 -27.00 2.92 -13.43
CA LEU A 437 -25.75 2.39 -13.98
C LEU A 437 -25.94 1.02 -14.60
N VAL A 438 -26.70 0.12 -13.96
CA VAL A 438 -27.07 -1.17 -14.57
C VAL A 438 -27.84 -0.93 -15.88
N ALA A 439 -28.77 0.03 -15.89
CA ALA A 439 -29.48 0.42 -17.10
C ALA A 439 -28.61 1.16 -18.15
N LEU A 440 -27.37 1.52 -17.82
CA LEU A 440 -26.35 2.03 -18.75
C LEU A 440 -25.40 0.95 -19.24
N GLY A 441 -25.55 -0.31 -18.79
CA GLY A 441 -24.76 -1.45 -19.24
C GLY A 441 -23.62 -1.85 -18.30
N PHE A 442 -23.58 -1.31 -17.07
CA PHE A 442 -22.65 -1.81 -16.05
C PHE A 442 -23.13 -3.13 -15.45
N GLU A 443 -22.19 -3.99 -15.08
CA GLU A 443 -22.48 -5.24 -14.39
C GLU A 443 -23.12 -4.98 -13.02
N GLN A 444 -24.21 -5.69 -12.74
CA GLN A 444 -24.89 -5.60 -11.46
C GLN A 444 -23.98 -6.16 -10.34
N PRO A 445 -23.69 -5.38 -9.30
CA PRO A 445 -22.88 -5.87 -8.19
C PRO A 445 -23.63 -6.92 -7.38
N GLY A 446 -22.88 -7.84 -6.78
CA GLY A 446 -23.45 -8.83 -5.87
C GLY A 446 -23.96 -8.22 -4.56
N ALA A 447 -24.54 -9.05 -3.69
CA ALA A 447 -25.03 -8.64 -2.38
C ALA A 447 -23.91 -8.06 -1.49
N MET A 448 -22.68 -8.56 -1.65
CA MET A 448 -21.49 -8.03 -1.00
C MET A 448 -20.54 -7.44 -2.04
N ALA A 449 -20.08 -6.22 -1.79
CA ALA A 449 -19.16 -5.52 -2.67
C ALA A 449 -17.80 -6.23 -2.72
N LYS A 450 -17.37 -6.62 -3.93
CA LYS A 450 -16.07 -7.21 -4.20
C LYS A 450 -15.22 -6.22 -4.99
N MET A 451 -13.91 -6.28 -4.77
CA MET A 451 -12.93 -5.49 -5.54
C MET A 451 -13.02 -5.67 -7.06
N THR A 452 -13.49 -6.83 -7.50
CA THR A 452 -13.64 -7.18 -8.91
C THR A 452 -14.88 -6.57 -9.54
N ASP A 453 -15.86 -6.12 -8.74
CA ASP A 453 -17.13 -5.62 -9.25
C ASP A 453 -16.93 -4.34 -10.06
N GLN A 454 -17.67 -4.23 -11.16
CA GLN A 454 -17.61 -3.03 -11.98
C GLN A 454 -18.24 -1.82 -11.27
N ILE A 455 -19.26 -2.06 -10.44
CA ILE A 455 -19.84 -1.08 -9.52
C ILE A 455 -19.48 -1.48 -8.09
N PHE A 456 -18.67 -0.68 -7.41
CA PHE A 456 -18.33 -0.90 -6.01
C PHE A 456 -19.17 0.01 -5.10
N LEU A 457 -19.82 -0.59 -4.10
CA LEU A 457 -20.59 0.11 -3.07
C LEU A 457 -19.75 0.15 -1.80
N PHE A 458 -19.49 1.36 -1.27
CA PHE A 458 -18.72 1.56 -0.05
C PHE A 458 -19.52 1.38 1.24
#